data_AF-U1N114-F1
#
_entry.id   AF-U1N114-F1
#
_cell.length_a   1.000
_cell.length_b   1.000
_cell.length_c   1.000
_cell.angle_alpha   90.00
_cell.angle_beta   90.00
_cell.angle_gamma   90.00
#
_symmetry.space_group_name_H-M   'P 1'
#
loop_
_entity.id
_entity.type
_entity.pdbx_description
1 polymer ?
#
loop_
_entity_poly.entity_id
_entity_poly.type
_entity_poly.pdbx_seq_one_letter_code
_entity_poly.pdbx_strand_id
1 'polypeptide(L)'
;YPFIGERGQQIDQGGVARRDKRGNVVERANTGDIWVKLQFQLNSLTPEAVWEAYRENLELVLDIIPDLAAELSGQTVLTSDHGNLVGDWIGPIPCRGFGHPPNLYVDTLTRVPWFDMGGTSRTITSDPPVAHESLENKTARKRLVDLGYAQD
;
A
#
# COMPACT_ATOMS: atom_id res chain seq x y z
N TYR A 1 -1.48 7.64 13.13
CA TYR A 1 -1.69 6.48 12.25
C TYR A 1 -3.16 6.16 12.29
N PRO A 2 -3.88 6.01 11.17
CA PRO A 2 -3.48 6.33 9.80
C PRO A 2 -3.65 7.82 9.41
N PHE A 3 -4.30 8.62 10.24
CA PHE A 3 -4.62 10.02 9.91
C PHE A 3 -3.52 10.99 10.35
N ILE A 4 -3.21 11.97 9.48
CA ILE A 4 -2.18 13.01 9.69
C ILE A 4 -2.77 14.41 9.84
N GLY A 5 -3.99 14.64 9.37
CA GLY A 5 -4.66 15.95 9.46
C GLY A 5 -5.38 16.21 10.80
N GLU A 6 -5.95 17.41 10.92
CA GLU A 6 -6.57 17.90 12.15
C GLU A 6 -7.75 17.05 12.61
N ARG A 7 -8.62 16.60 11.69
CA ARG A 7 -9.75 15.70 12.00
C ARG A 7 -9.22 14.37 12.50
N GLY A 8 -8.18 13.87 11.84
CA GLY A 8 -7.47 12.67 12.23
C GLY A 8 -6.91 12.71 13.65
N GLN A 9 -6.36 13.85 14.06
CA GLN A 9 -5.77 14.03 15.39
C GLN A 9 -6.82 14.05 16.52
N GLN A 10 -8.08 14.33 16.19
CA GLN A 10 -9.20 14.26 17.14
C GLN A 10 -9.73 12.84 17.33
N ILE A 11 -9.39 11.91 16.43
CA ILE A 11 -9.77 10.50 16.53
C ILE A 11 -8.78 9.80 17.46
N ASP A 12 -9.30 9.04 18.42
CA ASP A 12 -8.50 8.11 19.20
C ASP A 12 -8.06 6.91 18.32
N GLN A 13 -7.02 7.15 17.53
CA GLN A 13 -6.42 6.20 16.59
C GLN A 13 -5.13 5.62 17.17
N GLY A 14 -5.04 4.29 17.20
CA GLY A 14 -3.82 3.60 17.56
C GLY A 14 -2.64 4.00 16.67
N GLY A 15 -1.55 4.46 17.27
CA GLY A 15 -0.27 4.67 16.60
C GLY A 15 0.42 3.35 16.23
N VAL A 16 1.28 3.37 15.20
CA VAL A 16 2.32 2.33 15.06
C VAL A 16 3.21 2.46 16.28
N ALA A 17 3.41 1.35 17.01
CA ALA A 17 4.29 1.33 18.17
C ALA A 17 5.66 1.91 17.78
N ARG A 18 6.11 2.96 18.48
CA ARG A 18 7.39 3.60 18.17
C ARG A 18 8.49 2.59 18.47
N ARG A 19 9.31 2.27 17.47
CA ARG A 19 10.45 1.36 17.62
C ARG A 19 11.75 2.15 17.65
N ASP A 20 12.71 1.73 18.47
CA ASP A 20 14.05 2.31 18.47
C ASP A 20 14.84 1.86 17.22
N LYS A 21 16.05 2.40 17.05
CA LYS A 21 16.96 2.03 15.95
C LYS A 21 17.36 0.54 15.95
N ARG A 22 17.02 -0.21 17.00
CA ARG A 22 17.29 -1.65 17.18
C ARG A 22 16.01 -2.49 17.01
N GLY A 23 14.88 -1.87 16.67
CA GLY A 23 13.59 -2.53 16.45
C GLY A 23 12.78 -2.81 17.72
N ASN A 24 13.25 -2.38 18.90
CA ASN A 24 12.54 -2.58 20.16
C ASN A 24 11.39 -1.58 20.28
N VAL A 25 10.23 -2.02 20.76
CA VAL A 25 9.09 -1.15 21.03
C VAL A 25 9.43 -0.25 22.23
N VAL A 26 9.51 1.05 21.99
CA VAL A 26 9.82 2.09 22.98
C VAL A 26 8.53 2.69 23.56
N GLU A 27 7.47 2.70 22.76
CA GLU A 27 6.16 3.22 23.16
C GLU A 27 5.08 2.41 22.44
N ARG A 28 4.21 1.77 23.22
CA ARG A 28 2.98 1.17 22.69
C ARG A 28 1.94 2.28 22.64
N ALA A 29 1.47 2.64 21.45
CA ALA A 29 0.24 3.41 21.37
C ALA A 29 -0.87 2.56 22.00
N ASN A 30 -1.41 3.03 23.11
CA ASN A 30 -2.29 2.24 23.99
C ASN A 30 -3.74 2.23 23.51
N THR A 31 -3.96 2.48 22.22
CA THR A 31 -5.27 2.67 21.64
C THR A 31 -5.35 1.74 20.44
N GLY A 32 -6.39 0.90 20.38
CA GLY A 32 -6.53 -0.11 19.33
C GLY A 32 -6.55 0.49 17.92
N ASP A 33 -6.21 -0.32 16.93
CA ASP A 33 -6.32 0.04 15.51
C ASP A 33 -7.74 0.54 15.19
N ILE A 34 -7.87 1.72 14.57
CA ILE A 34 -9.15 2.33 14.23
C ILE A 34 -10.00 1.41 13.34
N TRP A 35 -9.37 0.68 12.43
CA TRP A 35 -10.08 -0.25 11.54
C TRP A 35 -10.65 -1.44 12.31
N VAL A 36 -9.92 -1.95 13.31
CA VAL A 36 -10.40 -2.98 14.24
C VAL A 36 -11.55 -2.43 15.09
N LYS A 37 -11.44 -1.20 15.59
CA LYS A 37 -12.51 -0.56 16.37
C LYS A 37 -13.79 -0.42 15.53
N LEU A 38 -13.71 -0.02 14.26
CA LEU A 38 -14.87 0.02 13.35
C LEU A 38 -15.43 -1.38 13.04
N GLN A 39 -14.55 -2.34 12.74
CA GLN A 39 -14.94 -3.71 12.37
C GLN A 39 -15.77 -4.39 13.46
N PHE A 40 -15.42 -4.16 14.73
CA PHE A 40 -16.05 -4.79 15.90
C PHE A 40 -16.88 -3.81 16.74
N GLN A 41 -17.10 -2.57 16.28
CA GLN A 41 -17.88 -1.54 16.98
C GLN A 41 -17.38 -1.29 18.42
N LEU A 42 -16.06 -1.20 18.60
CA LEU A 42 -15.40 -1.02 19.90
C LEU A 42 -15.32 0.46 20.33
N ASN A 43 -15.92 1.37 19.57
CA ASN A 43 -16.01 2.79 19.87
C ASN A 43 -17.33 3.38 19.31
N SER A 44 -17.58 4.66 19.61
CA SER A 44 -18.74 5.41 19.11
C SER A 44 -18.50 6.12 17.77
N LEU A 45 -17.39 5.83 17.09
CA LEU A 45 -17.07 6.47 15.80
C LEU A 45 -17.84 5.82 14.67
N THR A 46 -18.35 6.64 13.76
CA THR A 46 -19.01 6.16 12.54
C THR A 46 -17.98 5.96 11.42
N PRO A 47 -18.24 5.03 10.47
CA PRO A 47 -17.42 4.91 9.26
C PRO A 47 -17.25 6.24 8.53
N GLU A 48 -18.27 7.08 8.50
CA GLU A 48 -18.26 8.38 7.85
C GLU A 48 -17.27 9.34 8.53
N ALA A 49 -17.24 9.40 9.86
CA ALA A 49 -16.30 10.27 10.58
C ALA A 49 -14.84 9.86 10.32
N VAL A 50 -14.59 8.55 10.25
CA VAL A 50 -13.26 7.99 9.93
C VAL A 50 -12.92 8.24 8.45
N TRP A 51 -13.91 8.19 7.57
CA TRP A 51 -13.75 8.51 6.15
C TRP A 51 -13.35 9.97 5.91
N GLU A 52 -13.96 10.91 6.63
CA GLU A 52 -13.56 12.33 6.54
C GLU A 52 -12.08 12.52 6.91
N ALA A 53 -11.62 11.89 7.99
CA ALA A 53 -10.22 11.95 8.39
C ALA A 53 -9.29 11.24 7.39
N TYR A 54 -9.76 10.16 6.75
CA TYR A 54 -9.02 9.47 5.70
C TYR A 54 -8.87 10.35 4.44
N ARG A 55 -9.93 11.07 4.04
CA ARG A 55 -9.88 11.99 2.89
C ARG A 55 -8.99 13.19 3.14
N GLU A 56 -8.99 13.72 4.36
CA GLU A 56 -8.10 14.83 4.75
C GLU A 56 -6.62 14.49 4.53
N ASN A 57 -6.20 13.23 4.72
CA ASN A 57 -4.84 12.82 4.37
C ASN A 57 -4.51 13.06 2.90
N LEU A 58 -5.45 12.74 1.99
CA LEU A 58 -5.25 12.92 0.56
C LEU A 58 -5.20 14.41 0.21
N GLU A 59 -6.08 15.22 0.78
CA GLU A 59 -6.10 16.67 0.59
C GLU A 59 -4.74 17.30 0.96
N LEU A 60 -4.22 16.95 2.14
CA LEU A 60 -2.91 17.44 2.60
C LEU A 60 -1.75 17.00 1.68
N VAL A 61 -1.81 15.79 1.14
CA VAL A 61 -0.78 15.27 0.23
C VAL A 61 -0.87 15.94 -1.14
N LEU A 62 -2.08 16.16 -1.65
CA LEU A 62 -2.31 16.84 -2.93
C LEU A 62 -1.82 18.29 -2.93
N ASP A 63 -1.82 18.96 -1.78
CA ASP A 63 -1.25 20.31 -1.64
C ASP A 63 0.29 20.34 -1.81
N ILE A 64 0.98 19.25 -1.47
CA ILE A 64 2.45 19.16 -1.49
C ILE A 64 2.98 18.63 -2.83
N ILE A 65 2.21 17.77 -3.49
CA ILE A 65 2.62 17.07 -4.71
C ILE A 65 3.08 18.00 -5.85
N PRO A 66 2.42 19.14 -6.14
CA PRO A 66 2.83 20.02 -7.24
C PRO A 66 4.26 20.54 -7.09
N ASP A 67 4.63 20.98 -5.88
CA ASP A 67 5.96 21.49 -5.59
C ASP A 67 7.02 20.39 -5.70
N LEU A 68 6.73 19.21 -5.14
CA LEU A 68 7.60 18.05 -5.26
C LEU A 68 7.77 17.62 -6.72
N ALA A 69 6.69 17.57 -7.50
CA ALA A 69 6.72 17.17 -8.90
C ALA A 69 7.54 18.15 -9.76
N ALA A 70 7.57 19.44 -9.42
CA ALA A 70 8.40 20.43 -10.10
C ALA A 70 9.92 20.21 -9.90
N GLU A 71 10.33 19.55 -8.82
CA GLU A 71 11.73 19.20 -8.55
C GLU A 71 12.17 17.90 -9.23
N LEU A 72 11.23 17.06 -9.67
CA LEU A 72 11.52 15.78 -10.30
C LEU A 72 11.79 15.96 -11.80
N SER A 73 12.87 15.34 -12.27
CA SER A 73 13.18 15.29 -13.70
C SER A 73 12.54 14.07 -14.36
N GLY A 74 11.86 14.28 -15.48
CA GLY A 74 11.32 13.22 -16.33
C GLY A 74 9.84 12.93 -16.09
N GLN A 75 9.33 11.88 -16.74
CA GLN A 75 7.92 11.48 -16.59
C GLN A 75 7.63 11.01 -15.17
N THR A 76 6.64 11.60 -14.53
CA THR A 76 6.25 11.33 -13.14
C THR A 76 4.83 10.78 -13.08
N VAL A 77 4.63 9.73 -12.28
CA VAL A 77 3.31 9.14 -12.02
C VAL A 77 3.04 9.19 -10.52
N LEU A 78 1.86 9.68 -10.16
CA LEU A 78 1.30 9.55 -8.83
C LEU A 78 0.39 8.31 -8.78
N THR A 79 0.66 7.42 -7.83
CA THR A 79 -0.09 6.17 -7.63
C THR A 79 -0.15 5.82 -6.15
N SER A 80 -0.94 4.80 -5.81
CA SER A 80 -0.99 4.19 -4.48
C SER A 80 -0.45 2.75 -4.54
N ASP A 81 0.14 2.28 -3.45
CA ASP A 81 0.56 0.88 -3.31
C ASP A 81 -0.65 -0.06 -3.10
N HIS A 82 -1.69 0.44 -2.42
CA HIS A 82 -2.96 -0.24 -2.22
C HIS A 82 -4.12 0.74 -2.00
N GLY A 83 -5.35 0.22 -1.99
CA GLY A 83 -6.55 0.91 -1.53
C GLY A 83 -6.87 0.62 -0.06
N ASN A 84 -8.04 1.05 0.43
CA ASN A 84 -8.43 0.86 1.83
C ASN A 84 -9.94 0.72 1.94
N LEU A 85 -10.41 -0.28 2.69
CA LEU A 85 -11.82 -0.51 2.94
C LEU A 85 -12.33 0.41 4.04
N VAL A 86 -13.49 1.04 3.84
CA VAL A 86 -14.11 1.94 4.82
C VAL A 86 -15.57 1.55 5.03
N GLY A 87 -15.77 0.27 5.35
CA GLY A 87 -17.09 -0.34 5.45
C GLY A 87 -17.61 -0.82 4.11
N ASP A 88 -16.74 -1.17 3.16
CA ASP A 88 -17.16 -1.77 1.89
C ASP A 88 -17.73 -3.18 2.10
N TRP A 89 -18.65 -3.59 1.23
CA TRP A 89 -19.10 -4.98 1.20
C TRP A 89 -18.03 -5.87 0.59
N ILE A 90 -17.60 -6.89 1.33
CA ILE A 90 -16.67 -7.91 0.85
C ILE A 90 -17.41 -9.23 0.62
N GLY A 91 -16.97 -10.01 -0.36
CA GLY A 91 -17.53 -11.32 -0.70
C GLY A 91 -16.53 -12.47 -0.46
N PRO A 92 -16.95 -13.73 -0.61
CA PRO A 92 -18.29 -14.20 -1.02
C PRO A 92 -19.32 -14.24 0.11
N ILE A 93 -18.89 -14.14 1.38
CA ILE A 93 -19.80 -13.99 2.52
C ILE A 93 -19.96 -12.48 2.76
N PRO A 94 -21.17 -11.91 2.55
CA PRO A 94 -21.37 -10.47 2.60
C PRO A 94 -21.18 -9.97 4.03
N CYS A 95 -20.04 -9.36 4.29
CA CYS A 95 -19.77 -8.60 5.50
C CYS A 95 -19.13 -7.25 5.15
N ARG A 96 -19.15 -6.34 6.12
CA ARG A 96 -18.51 -5.03 5.99
C ARG A 96 -17.04 -5.17 6.38
N GLY A 97 -16.14 -4.81 5.46
CA GLY A 97 -14.69 -4.82 5.67
C GLY A 97 -14.16 -3.42 5.98
N PHE A 98 -13.10 -3.37 6.79
CA PHE A 98 -12.42 -2.13 7.17
C PHE A 98 -10.90 -2.30 7.09
N GLY A 99 -10.20 -1.24 6.69
CA GLY A 99 -8.76 -1.23 6.52
C GLY A 99 -8.32 -2.06 5.31
N HIS A 100 -7.16 -2.69 5.41
CA HIS A 100 -6.58 -3.54 4.37
C HIS A 100 -6.09 -4.87 4.97
N PRO A 101 -7.02 -5.80 5.31
CA PRO A 101 -6.68 -7.10 5.88
C PRO A 101 -5.72 -7.87 4.96
N PRO A 102 -4.69 -8.56 5.52
CA PRO A 102 -3.77 -9.35 4.71
C PRO A 102 -4.50 -10.50 4.01
N ASN A 103 -4.06 -10.83 2.80
CA ASN A 103 -4.61 -11.91 1.97
C ASN A 103 -6.07 -11.72 1.50
N LEU A 104 -6.61 -10.49 1.58
CA LEU A 104 -7.92 -10.16 1.02
C LEU A 104 -7.76 -9.49 -0.35
N TYR A 105 -8.34 -10.10 -1.39
CA TYR A 105 -8.28 -9.60 -2.77
C TYR A 105 -9.66 -9.12 -3.21
N VAL A 106 -9.87 -7.81 -3.11
CA VAL A 106 -11.08 -7.13 -3.58
C VAL A 106 -10.70 -5.86 -4.34
N ASP A 107 -11.51 -5.46 -5.31
CA ASP A 107 -11.23 -4.29 -6.15
C ASP A 107 -10.91 -3.03 -5.35
N THR A 108 -11.60 -2.76 -4.23
CA THR A 108 -11.33 -1.60 -3.38
C THR A 108 -9.90 -1.57 -2.81
N LEU A 109 -9.25 -2.73 -2.66
CA LEU A 109 -7.86 -2.82 -2.18
C LEU A 109 -6.82 -2.82 -3.30
N THR A 110 -7.18 -3.24 -4.51
CA THR A 110 -6.22 -3.46 -5.61
C THR A 110 -6.35 -2.45 -6.75
N ARG A 111 -7.50 -1.79 -6.90
CA ARG A 111 -7.75 -0.76 -7.91
C ARG A 111 -7.27 0.58 -7.38
N VAL A 112 -6.01 0.89 -7.66
CA VAL A 112 -5.34 2.14 -7.25
C VAL A 112 -5.36 3.18 -8.37
N PRO A 113 -5.30 4.48 -8.06
CA PRO A 113 -5.20 5.53 -9.06
C PRO A 113 -3.86 5.44 -9.80
N TRP A 114 -3.88 5.80 -11.09
CA TRP A 114 -2.67 6.04 -11.88
C TRP A 114 -2.81 7.40 -12.53
N PHE A 115 -2.13 8.41 -11.97
CA PHE A 115 -2.21 9.78 -12.45
C PHE A 115 -0.87 10.19 -13.05
N ASP A 116 -0.85 10.39 -14.37
CA ASP A 116 0.32 10.89 -15.09
C ASP A 116 0.45 12.40 -14.84
N MET A 117 1.51 12.80 -14.14
CA MET A 117 1.84 14.20 -13.84
C MET A 117 2.55 14.88 -15.02
N GLY A 118 2.79 14.15 -16.11
CA GLY A 118 3.54 14.61 -17.25
C GLY A 118 5.05 14.53 -17.04
N GLY A 119 5.78 15.26 -17.89
CA GLY A 119 7.25 15.24 -17.95
C GLY A 119 7.77 14.50 -19.16
N THR A 120 9.07 14.62 -19.41
CA THR A 120 9.72 14.01 -20.58
C THR A 120 10.16 12.59 -20.26
N SER A 121 9.64 11.61 -20.99
CA SER A 121 10.14 10.23 -20.90
C SER A 121 11.61 10.19 -21.34
N ARG A 122 12.42 9.42 -20.62
CA ARG A 122 13.80 9.14 -21.04
C ARG A 122 13.79 8.38 -22.36
N THR A 123 14.76 8.65 -23.23
CA THR A 123 15.00 7.80 -24.40
C THR A 123 15.36 6.40 -23.91
N ILE A 124 14.56 5.42 -24.28
CA ILE A 124 14.83 4.01 -24.01
C ILE A 124 15.64 3.48 -25.18
N THR A 125 16.89 3.11 -24.94
CA THR A 125 17.73 2.40 -25.89
C THR A 125 17.89 0.96 -25.42
N SER A 126 17.72 0.00 -26.33
CA SER A 126 18.09 -1.39 -26.02
C SER A 126 19.60 -1.47 -25.87
N ASP A 127 20.07 -2.00 -24.74
CA ASP A 127 21.46 -2.45 -24.67
C ASP A 127 21.65 -3.66 -25.59
N PRO A 128 22.82 -3.81 -26.22
CA PRO A 128 23.14 -5.02 -26.95
C PRO A 128 23.09 -6.23 -26.00
N PRO A 129 22.54 -7.38 -26.43
CA PRO A 129 22.42 -8.55 -25.58
C PRO A 129 23.81 -8.97 -25.08
N VAL A 130 23.98 -9.02 -23.76
CA VAL A 130 25.18 -9.60 -23.17
C VAL A 130 25.01 -11.12 -23.19
N ALA A 131 25.86 -11.80 -23.95
CA ALA A 131 25.94 -13.26 -23.89
C ALA A 131 26.48 -13.65 -22.51
N HIS A 132 25.57 -13.98 -21.59
CA HIS A 132 25.95 -14.74 -20.41
C HIS A 132 26.34 -16.14 -20.88
N GLU A 133 27.49 -16.67 -20.40
CA GLU A 133 27.70 -18.11 -20.46
C GLU A 133 26.48 -18.75 -19.81
N SER A 134 25.68 -19.46 -20.61
CA SER A 134 24.58 -20.24 -20.06
C SER A 134 25.23 -21.18 -19.05
N LEU A 135 24.96 -20.98 -17.76
CA LEU A 135 25.24 -22.01 -16.76
C LEU A 135 24.76 -23.32 -17.36
N GLU A 136 25.68 -24.27 -17.52
CA GLU A 136 25.42 -25.53 -18.22
C GLU A 136 24.03 -26.03 -17.82
N ASN A 137 23.14 -26.08 -18.82
CA ASN A 137 21.68 -26.17 -18.68
C ASN A 137 21.21 -27.42 -17.90
N LYS A 138 22.14 -28.33 -17.57
CA LYS A 138 21.95 -29.53 -16.77
C LYS A 138 21.55 -29.21 -15.33
N THR A 139 22.14 -28.22 -14.67
CA THR A 139 21.77 -27.88 -13.28
C THR A 139 20.40 -27.21 -13.21
N ALA A 140 20.08 -26.33 -14.17
CA ALA A 140 18.77 -25.68 -14.27
C ALA A 140 17.68 -26.71 -14.59
N ARG A 141 17.90 -27.59 -15.58
CA ARG A 141 16.95 -28.66 -15.94
C ARG A 141 16.74 -29.65 -14.79
N LYS A 142 17.81 -30.07 -14.11
CA LYS A 142 17.71 -30.95 -12.93
C LYS A 142 16.80 -30.34 -11.86
N ARG A 143 16.98 -29.05 -11.54
CA ARG A 143 16.12 -28.35 -10.57
C ARG A 143 14.67 -28.27 -11.03
N LEU A 144 14.42 -28.07 -12.33
CA LEU A 144 13.07 -28.06 -12.86
C LEU A 144 12.42 -29.45 -12.82
N VAL A 145 13.18 -30.53 -13.04
CA VAL A 145 12.70 -31.91 -12.83
C VAL A 145 12.41 -32.18 -11.35
N ASP A 146 13.33 -31.80 -10.45
CA ASP A 146 13.15 -31.97 -8.99
C ASP A 146 11.91 -31.19 -8.47
N LEU A 147 11.56 -30.08 -9.11
CA LEU A 147 10.37 -29.27 -8.80
C LEU A 147 9.10 -29.69 -9.57
N GLY A 148 9.19 -30.67 -10.48
CA GLY A 148 8.05 -31.18 -11.25
C GLY A 148 7.64 -30.34 -12.46
N TYR A 149 8.44 -29.35 -12.87
CA TYR A 149 8.19 -28.48 -14.03
C TYR A 149 8.76 -29.01 -15.35
N ALA A 150 9.54 -30.10 -15.32
CA ALA A 150 10.08 -30.75 -16.50
C ALA A 150 10.12 -32.28 -16.33
N GLN A 151 10.17 -33.00 -17.45
CA GLN A 151 10.39 -34.44 -17.51
C GLN A 151 11.80 -34.74 -18.05
N ASP A 152 12.34 -35.91 -17.71
CA ASP A 152 13.66 -36.36 -18.15
C ASP A 152 13.77 -36.45 -19.68
#